data_AF-A0A9Q1IBA3-F1
#
_entry.id   AF-A0A9Q1IBA3-F1
#
_cell.length_a   1.000
_cell.length_b   1.000
_cell.length_c   1.000
_cell.angle_alpha   90.00
_cell.angle_beta   90.00
_cell.angle_gamma   90.00
#
_symmetry.space_group_name_H-M   'P 1'
#
loop_
_entity.id
_entity.type
_entity.pdbx_description
1 polymer ?
#
loop_
_entity_poly.entity_id
_entity_poly.type
_entity_poly.pdbx_seq_one_letter_code
_entity_poly.pdbx_strand_id
1 'polypeptide(L)'
;MEGAEHRGTPSVIDRYFTRWYKTDLKGKPCEDHCILQHSNRICVITLAESHPILQKEKRIQSINYQISAGCSRLQNKVSGKSKRGGQFLTELAPLCRITSTDGEEYTIFSCIRGRLLEVNEDILKRPNLLLEKPSTEGYIAVILPKFEESKSITEGLLSRAEYEDVVSKRTGENKEPC
;
A
#
# COMPACT_ATOMS: atom_id res chain seq x y z
N MET A 1 14.60 -2.90 38.53
CA MET A 1 14.22 -4.25 38.09
C MET A 1 14.23 -4.23 36.58
N GLU A 2 15.23 -4.89 36.00
CA GLU A 2 15.50 -4.95 34.57
C GLU A 2 14.34 -5.64 33.83
N GLY A 3 13.72 -4.93 32.90
CA GLY A 3 12.87 -5.52 31.87
C GLY A 3 13.76 -5.91 30.70
N ALA A 4 14.16 -7.18 30.65
CA ALA A 4 14.86 -7.72 29.50
C ALA A 4 13.92 -7.66 28.27
N GLU A 5 14.14 -6.68 27.38
CA GLU A 5 13.54 -6.66 26.06
C GLU A 5 14.05 -7.88 25.29
N HIS A 6 13.17 -8.87 25.10
CA HIS A 6 13.42 -10.00 24.24
C HIS A 6 13.57 -9.45 22.81
N ARG A 7 14.80 -9.16 22.38
CA ARG A 7 15.12 -8.76 21.00
C ARG A 7 14.90 -9.98 20.10
N GLY A 8 13.64 -10.23 19.77
CA GLY A 8 13.23 -11.23 18.82
C GLY A 8 13.98 -11.00 17.50
N THR A 9 14.40 -12.11 16.90
CA THR A 9 15.04 -12.11 15.59
C THR A 9 14.23 -11.24 14.62
N PRO A 10 14.81 -10.16 14.04
CA PRO A 10 14.05 -9.23 13.22
C PRO A 10 13.46 -9.97 12.02
N SER A 11 12.19 -9.70 11.70
CA SER A 11 11.49 -10.36 10.61
C SER A 11 12.15 -10.04 9.25
N VAL A 12 11.87 -10.83 8.22
CA VAL A 12 12.39 -10.58 6.86
C VAL A 12 12.00 -9.17 6.39
N ILE A 13 10.82 -8.70 6.78
CA ILE A 13 10.35 -7.34 6.45
C ILE A 13 11.23 -6.31 7.14
N ASP A 14 11.45 -6.44 8.45
CA ASP A 14 12.21 -5.45 9.21
C ASP A 14 13.70 -5.40 8.83
N ARG A 15 14.23 -6.49 8.25
CA ARG A 15 15.61 -6.55 7.76
C ARG A 15 15.81 -5.87 6.41
N TYR A 16 14.85 -6.01 5.52
CA TYR A 16 15.05 -5.67 4.11
C TYR A 16 14.13 -4.58 3.57
N PHE A 17 13.07 -4.24 4.31
CA PHE A 17 12.09 -3.26 3.91
C PHE A 17 11.99 -2.10 4.89
N THR A 18 12.03 -0.88 4.35
CA THR A 18 11.67 0.34 5.04
C THR A 18 10.19 0.62 4.82
N ARG A 19 9.43 0.86 5.89
CA ARG A 19 8.00 1.21 5.82
C ARG A 19 7.82 2.72 5.65
N TRP A 20 7.04 3.08 4.66
CA TRP A 20 6.61 4.45 4.38
C TRP A 20 5.09 4.50 4.29
N TYR A 21 4.50 5.64 4.60
CA TYR A 21 3.06 5.82 4.62
C TYR A 21 2.64 7.01 3.79
N LYS A 22 1.48 6.92 3.15
CA LYS A 22 0.82 8.03 2.48
C LYS A 22 -0.60 8.15 2.97
N THR A 23 -0.93 9.31 3.51
CA THR A 23 -2.25 9.58 4.10
C THR A 23 -3.08 10.51 3.23
N ASP A 24 -4.39 10.44 3.41
CA ASP A 24 -5.38 11.40 2.89
C ASP A 24 -5.29 11.69 1.38
N LEU A 25 -5.02 10.65 0.58
CA LEU A 25 -4.91 10.81 -0.87
C LEU A 25 -6.23 11.31 -1.46
N LYS A 26 -6.14 12.39 -2.24
CA LYS A 26 -7.29 13.11 -2.82
C LYS A 26 -8.32 13.61 -1.80
N GLY A 27 -7.87 13.92 -0.57
CA GLY A 27 -8.74 14.47 0.47
C GLY A 27 -9.71 13.45 1.06
N LYS A 28 -9.43 12.15 0.87
CA LYS A 28 -10.22 11.08 1.48
C LYS A 28 -9.62 10.70 2.84
N PRO A 29 -10.28 11.04 3.95
CA PRO A 29 -9.72 10.81 5.27
C PRO A 29 -9.57 9.31 5.55
N CYS A 30 -8.44 8.94 6.15
CA CYS A 30 -8.13 7.58 6.62
C CYS A 30 -7.93 6.51 5.52
N GLU A 31 -8.08 6.82 4.23
CA GLU A 31 -7.68 5.90 3.14
C GLU A 31 -6.14 5.88 2.99
N ASP A 32 -5.47 5.44 4.07
CA ASP A 32 -4.03 5.49 4.22
C ASP A 32 -3.36 4.26 3.58
N HIS A 33 -2.25 4.50 2.90
CA HIS A 33 -1.51 3.51 2.13
C HIS A 33 -0.14 3.26 2.78
N CYS A 34 0.34 2.03 2.68
CA CYS A 34 1.65 1.62 3.16
C CYS A 34 2.52 1.19 1.96
N ILE A 35 3.75 1.67 1.96
CA ILE A 35 4.75 1.42 0.92
C ILE A 35 5.95 0.77 1.60
N LEU A 36 6.20 -0.50 1.26
CA LEU A 36 7.37 -1.23 1.74
C LEU A 36 8.49 -1.08 0.70
N GLN A 37 9.51 -0.29 1.00
CA GLN A 37 10.66 -0.10 0.13
C GLN A 37 11.75 -1.10 0.48
N HIS A 38 12.03 -2.03 -0.43
CA HIS A 38 13.12 -2.98 -0.27
C HIS A 38 14.49 -2.32 -0.48
N SER A 39 15.55 -2.90 0.07
CA SER A 39 16.95 -2.45 -0.10
C SER A 39 17.40 -2.32 -1.56
N ASN A 40 16.84 -3.12 -2.46
CA ASN A 40 17.05 -3.05 -3.92
C ASN A 40 16.20 -1.98 -4.63
N ARG A 41 15.53 -1.09 -3.87
CA ARG A 41 14.66 0.01 -4.33
C ARG A 41 13.34 -0.39 -4.96
N ILE A 42 12.98 -1.68 -4.96
CA ILE A 42 11.61 -2.10 -5.31
C ILE A 42 10.66 -1.66 -4.19
N CYS A 43 9.48 -1.19 -4.56
CA CYS A 43 8.44 -0.77 -3.63
C CYS A 43 7.23 -1.68 -3.75
N VAL A 44 6.76 -2.19 -2.63
CA VAL A 44 5.53 -2.99 -2.54
C VAL A 44 4.44 -2.11 -1.94
N ILE A 45 3.31 -2.01 -2.63
CA ILE A 45 2.16 -1.20 -2.19
C ILE A 45 1.17 -2.11 -1.48
N THR A 46 0.72 -1.66 -0.31
CA THR A 46 -0.30 -2.32 0.51
C THR A 46 -1.11 -1.27 1.30
N LEU A 47 -2.07 -1.72 2.10
CA LEU A 47 -2.87 -0.84 2.95
C LEU A 47 -2.14 -0.57 4.26
N ALA A 48 -2.33 0.65 4.80
CA ALA A 48 -1.87 0.96 6.14
C ALA A 48 -2.87 0.46 7.18
N GLU A 49 -2.39 0.21 8.40
CA GLU A 49 -3.18 -0.42 9.47
C GLU A 49 -4.43 0.40 9.84
N SER A 50 -4.39 1.73 9.73
CA SER A 50 -5.55 2.61 9.97
C SER A 50 -6.63 2.54 8.89
N HIS A 51 -6.35 1.91 7.74
CA HIS A 51 -7.25 1.95 6.59
C HIS A 51 -8.61 1.34 6.97
N PRO A 52 -9.76 1.95 6.62
CA PRO A 52 -11.09 1.48 7.01
C PRO A 52 -11.38 0.01 6.70
N ILE A 53 -10.82 -0.50 5.60
CA ILE A 53 -10.89 -1.91 5.21
C ILE A 53 -10.30 -2.82 6.30
N LEU A 54 -9.16 -2.46 6.89
CA LEU A 54 -8.49 -3.23 7.94
C LEU A 54 -9.12 -2.96 9.33
N GLN A 55 -9.39 -1.69 9.66
CA GLN A 55 -9.89 -1.31 10.99
C GLN A 55 -11.31 -1.79 11.28
N LYS A 56 -12.20 -1.78 10.27
CA LYS A 56 -13.61 -2.18 10.44
C LYS A 56 -13.83 -3.67 10.17
N GLU A 57 -12.75 -4.45 10.02
CA GLU A 57 -12.77 -5.86 9.60
C GLU A 57 -13.76 -6.12 8.45
N LYS A 58 -13.77 -5.20 7.47
CA LYS A 58 -14.77 -5.22 6.41
C LYS A 58 -14.52 -6.42 5.53
N ARG A 59 -15.60 -7.15 5.23
CA ARG A 59 -15.54 -8.23 4.26
C ARG A 59 -15.42 -7.64 2.86
N ILE A 60 -14.34 -7.98 2.17
CA ILE A 60 -14.13 -7.56 0.80
C ILE A 60 -15.05 -8.39 -0.10
N GLN A 61 -15.91 -7.72 -0.86
CA GLN A 61 -16.78 -8.36 -1.84
C GLN A 61 -16.04 -8.63 -3.14
N SER A 62 -15.31 -7.64 -3.65
CA SER A 62 -14.54 -7.77 -4.89
C SER A 62 -13.37 -6.80 -4.92
N ILE A 63 -12.35 -7.15 -5.70
CA ILE A 63 -11.21 -6.31 -6.02
C ILE A 63 -11.10 -6.24 -7.53
N ASN A 64 -10.97 -5.03 -8.08
CA ASN A 64 -10.93 -4.81 -9.51
C ASN A 64 -9.68 -4.01 -9.92
N TYR A 65 -8.81 -4.63 -10.72
CA TYR A 65 -7.61 -4.03 -11.30
C TYR A 65 -7.86 -3.36 -12.67
N GLN A 66 -9.09 -3.39 -13.17
CA GLN A 66 -9.51 -2.67 -14.38
C GLN A 66 -9.84 -1.22 -14.01
N ILE A 67 -8.95 -0.31 -14.37
CA ILE A 67 -9.09 1.11 -14.06
C ILE A 67 -9.97 1.83 -15.07
N SER A 68 -9.87 1.46 -16.35
CA SER A 68 -10.69 2.00 -17.42
C SER A 68 -10.93 0.96 -18.52
N ALA A 69 -11.85 1.24 -19.45
CA ALA A 69 -12.22 0.33 -20.55
C ALA A 69 -11.04 -0.11 -21.43
N GLY A 70 -9.92 0.64 -21.43
CA GLY A 70 -8.68 0.29 -22.14
C GLY A 70 -7.45 0.16 -21.25
N CYS A 71 -7.58 0.20 -19.92
CA CYS A 71 -6.43 0.13 -19.00
C CYS A 71 -6.74 -0.85 -17.86
N SER A 72 -6.36 -2.09 -18.07
CA SER A 72 -6.28 -3.09 -16.99
C SER A 72 -4.83 -3.24 -16.55
N ARG A 73 -4.59 -3.18 -15.24
CA ARG A 73 -3.25 -3.43 -14.68
C ARG A 73 -2.83 -4.89 -14.81
N LEU A 74 -3.78 -5.80 -15.03
CA LEU A 74 -3.53 -7.24 -15.25
C LEU A 74 -2.87 -7.52 -16.60
N GLN A 75 -3.04 -6.64 -17.59
CA GLN A 75 -2.42 -6.80 -18.91
C GLN A 75 -0.97 -6.30 -18.94
N ASN A 76 -0.40 -5.95 -17.78
CA ASN A 76 0.94 -5.40 -17.66
C ASN A 76 2.01 -6.49 -17.83
N LYS A 77 2.34 -6.81 -19.08
CA LYS A 77 3.38 -7.80 -19.41
C LYS A 77 4.76 -7.17 -19.45
N VAL A 78 5.46 -7.17 -18.32
CA VAL A 78 6.84 -6.66 -18.21
C VAL A 78 7.83 -7.71 -18.70
N SER A 79 8.67 -7.36 -19.69
CA SER A 79 9.67 -8.29 -20.24
C SER A 79 11.04 -7.64 -20.49
N GLY A 80 12.10 -8.45 -20.39
CA GLY A 80 13.48 -8.08 -20.70
C GLY A 80 14.19 -7.17 -19.67
N LYS A 81 15.51 -7.00 -19.84
CA LYS A 81 16.38 -6.20 -18.94
C LYS A 81 15.92 -4.75 -18.77
N SER A 82 15.29 -4.18 -19.80
CA SER A 82 14.77 -2.81 -19.80
C SER A 82 13.32 -2.68 -19.30
N LYS A 83 12.73 -3.77 -18.78
CA LYS A 83 11.35 -3.80 -18.25
C LYS A 83 10.35 -3.24 -19.27
N ARG A 84 10.48 -3.68 -20.52
CA ARG A 84 9.71 -3.22 -21.68
C ARG A 84 8.28 -3.77 -21.56
N GLY A 85 7.28 -2.92 -21.80
CA GLY A 85 5.86 -3.25 -21.60
C GLY A 85 5.29 -2.88 -20.22
N GLY A 86 6.15 -2.51 -19.27
CA GLY A 86 5.72 -2.01 -17.96
C GLY A 86 5.02 -0.66 -18.04
N GLN A 87 3.78 -0.60 -17.56
CA GLN A 87 3.03 0.65 -17.44
C GLN A 87 3.72 1.58 -16.44
N PHE A 88 3.96 2.83 -16.86
CA PHE A 88 4.48 3.86 -15.96
C PHE A 88 3.31 4.48 -15.18
N LEU A 89 3.43 4.48 -13.86
CA LEU A 89 2.47 5.00 -12.92
C LEU A 89 2.96 6.33 -12.33
N THR A 90 2.03 7.25 -12.13
CA THR A 90 2.21 8.45 -11.33
C THR A 90 1.72 8.18 -9.90
N GLU A 91 2.02 9.07 -8.95
CA GLU A 91 1.64 8.89 -7.53
C GLU A 91 0.13 8.71 -7.34
N LEU A 92 -0.66 9.47 -8.10
CA LEU A 92 -2.12 9.44 -8.05
C LEU A 92 -2.74 8.47 -9.06
N ALA A 93 -1.94 7.61 -9.70
CA ALA A 93 -2.45 6.60 -10.60
C ALA A 93 -3.18 5.51 -9.80
N PRO A 94 -4.46 5.24 -10.09
CA PRO A 94 -5.18 4.15 -9.43
C PRO A 94 -4.61 2.78 -9.86
N LEU A 95 -4.52 1.88 -8.88
CA LEU A 95 -4.05 0.51 -9.01
C LEU A 95 -5.23 -0.47 -9.07
N CYS A 96 -6.11 -0.40 -8.09
CA CYS A 96 -7.33 -1.20 -8.02
C CYS A 96 -8.44 -0.46 -7.27
N ARG A 97 -9.66 -0.96 -7.42
CA ARG A 97 -10.84 -0.59 -6.64
C ARG A 97 -11.24 -1.78 -5.78
N ILE A 98 -11.47 -1.55 -4.49
CA ILE A 98 -11.91 -2.56 -3.54
C ILE A 98 -13.34 -2.22 -3.15
N THR A 99 -14.27 -3.15 -3.34
CA THR A 99 -15.66 -3.01 -2.93
C THR A 99 -15.89 -3.84 -1.67
N SER A 100 -16.38 -3.19 -0.61
CA SER A 100 -16.82 -3.85 0.62
C SER A 100 -18.21 -4.48 0.42
N THR A 101 -18.56 -5.48 1.22
CA THR A 101 -19.93 -6.02 1.29
C THR A 101 -20.98 -4.97 1.63
N ASP A 102 -20.58 -3.87 2.26
CA ASP A 102 -21.47 -2.75 2.62
C ASP A 102 -21.76 -1.83 1.42
N GLY A 103 -21.21 -2.13 0.24
CA GLY A 103 -21.36 -1.33 -0.98
C GLY A 103 -20.37 -0.16 -1.10
N GLU A 104 -19.54 0.09 -0.09
CA GLU A 104 -18.50 1.13 -0.15
C GLU A 104 -17.34 0.73 -1.08
N GLU A 105 -16.86 1.70 -1.88
CA GLU A 105 -15.75 1.51 -2.81
C GLU A 105 -14.52 2.35 -2.40
N TYR A 106 -13.38 1.68 -2.28
CA TYR A 106 -12.09 2.27 -1.96
C TYR A 106 -11.17 2.19 -3.18
N THR A 107 -10.58 3.31 -3.58
CA THR A 107 -9.64 3.34 -4.72
C THR A 107 -8.23 3.37 -4.17
N ILE A 108 -7.45 2.34 -4.50
CA ILE A 108 -6.06 2.26 -4.07
C ILE A 108 -5.17 2.89 -5.11
N PHE A 109 -4.27 3.76 -4.68
CA PHE A 109 -3.36 4.51 -5.53
C PHE A 109 -1.92 3.98 -5.44
N SER A 110 -1.16 4.27 -6.48
CA SER A 110 0.26 3.93 -6.59
C SER A 110 1.10 4.53 -5.47
N CYS A 111 0.74 5.73 -4.99
CA CYS A 111 1.45 6.55 -3.99
C CYS A 111 2.84 7.04 -4.41
N ILE A 112 3.50 6.33 -5.33
CA ILE A 112 4.83 6.63 -5.86
C ILE A 112 4.82 6.60 -7.38
N ARG A 113 5.81 7.25 -7.99
CA ARG A 113 6.06 7.18 -9.43
C ARG A 113 6.96 5.99 -9.75
N GLY A 114 6.65 5.25 -10.80
CA GLY A 114 7.48 4.13 -11.21
C GLY A 114 6.83 3.22 -12.24
N ARG A 115 7.57 2.19 -12.67
CA ARG A 115 7.02 1.13 -13.53
C ARG A 115 6.35 0.08 -12.68
N LEU A 116 5.10 -0.22 -12.97
CA LEU A 116 4.41 -1.37 -12.41
C LEU A 116 5.12 -2.65 -12.87
N LEU A 117 5.58 -3.47 -11.94
CA LEU A 117 6.18 -4.78 -12.23
C LEU A 117 5.13 -5.87 -12.20
N GLU A 118 4.30 -5.86 -11.17
CA GLU A 118 3.38 -6.94 -10.84
C GLU A 118 2.18 -6.40 -10.06
N VAL A 119 1.03 -7.05 -10.25
CA VAL A 119 -0.16 -6.90 -9.39
C VAL A 119 -0.48 -8.26 -8.81
N ASN A 120 -0.99 -8.29 -7.59
CA ASN A 120 -1.32 -9.55 -6.94
C ASN A 120 -2.65 -10.10 -7.46
N GLU A 121 -2.59 -11.17 -8.24
CA GLU A 121 -3.80 -11.85 -8.73
C GLU A 121 -4.42 -12.77 -7.68
N ASP A 122 -3.68 -13.15 -6.64
CA ASP A 122 -4.18 -14.07 -5.61
C ASP A 122 -5.22 -13.41 -4.71
N ILE A 123 -5.15 -12.09 -4.49
CA ILE A 123 -6.19 -11.38 -3.74
C ILE A 123 -7.53 -11.32 -4.50
N LEU A 124 -7.53 -11.54 -5.83
CA LEU A 124 -8.77 -11.68 -6.60
C LEU A 124 -9.49 -12.99 -6.27
N LYS A 125 -8.71 -14.05 -6.03
CA LYS A 125 -9.23 -15.38 -5.68
C LYS A 125 -9.52 -15.50 -4.19
N ARG A 126 -8.68 -14.87 -3.36
CA ARG A 126 -8.71 -14.92 -1.90
C ARG A 126 -8.51 -13.52 -1.32
N PRO A 127 -9.57 -12.69 -1.31
CA PRO A 127 -9.46 -11.30 -0.87
C PRO A 127 -9.08 -11.15 0.61
N ASN A 128 -9.35 -12.17 1.43
CA ASN A 128 -8.95 -12.20 2.84
C ASN A 128 -7.43 -12.09 3.05
N LEU A 129 -6.60 -12.45 2.06
CA LEU A 129 -5.15 -12.30 2.15
C LEU A 129 -4.74 -10.84 2.39
N LEU A 130 -5.49 -9.89 1.81
CA LEU A 130 -5.25 -8.46 2.02
C LEU A 130 -5.47 -8.04 3.48
N LEU A 131 -6.40 -8.71 4.19
CA LEU A 131 -6.74 -8.44 5.58
C LEU A 131 -5.78 -9.16 6.55
N GLU A 132 -5.53 -10.45 6.30
CA GLU A 132 -4.74 -11.30 7.20
C GLU A 132 -3.24 -11.04 7.09
N LYS A 133 -2.76 -10.75 5.87
CA LYS A 133 -1.34 -10.72 5.53
C LYS A 133 -0.97 -9.53 4.63
N PRO A 134 -1.37 -8.28 4.95
CA PRO A 134 -1.17 -7.12 4.07
C PRO A 134 0.30 -6.87 3.72
N SER A 135 1.23 -7.17 4.62
CA SER A 135 2.68 -6.95 4.40
C SER A 135 3.41 -8.13 3.75
N THR A 136 2.73 -9.26 3.49
CA THR A 136 3.34 -10.45 2.89
C THR A 136 2.56 -10.91 1.66
N GLU A 137 1.69 -11.91 1.79
CA GLU A 137 0.92 -12.51 0.69
C GLU A 137 -0.22 -11.62 0.18
N GLY A 138 -0.65 -10.66 1.00
CA GLY A 138 -1.75 -9.73 0.72
C GLY A 138 -1.33 -8.41 0.07
N TYR A 139 -0.13 -8.31 -0.48
CA TYR A 139 0.29 -7.07 -1.16
C TYR A 139 -0.60 -6.77 -2.39
N ILE A 140 -0.67 -5.52 -2.84
CA ILE A 140 -1.54 -5.11 -3.95
C ILE A 140 -0.77 -5.04 -5.26
N ALA A 141 0.39 -4.39 -5.24
CA ALA A 141 1.22 -4.17 -6.42
C ALA A 141 2.69 -4.03 -6.06
N VAL A 142 3.56 -4.35 -7.01
CA VAL A 142 5.00 -4.14 -6.93
C VAL A 142 5.40 -3.11 -7.99
N ILE A 143 6.07 -2.05 -7.56
CA ILE A 143 6.45 -0.92 -8.40
C ILE A 143 7.97 -0.74 -8.33
N LEU A 144 8.58 -0.48 -9.48
CA LEU A 144 9.96 -0.07 -9.58
C LEU A 144 10.05 1.44 -9.90
N PRO A 145 10.50 2.26 -8.94
CA PRO A 145 10.89 3.64 -9.19
C PRO A 145 12.04 3.73 -10.21
N LYS A 146 12.18 4.88 -10.88
CA LYS A 146 13.43 5.15 -11.61
C LYS A 146 14.57 5.30 -10.61
N PHE A 147 15.77 4.85 -10.99
CA PHE A 147 16.93 4.89 -10.11
C PHE A 147 17.25 6.31 -9.64
N GLU A 148 17.22 7.28 -10.55
CA GLU A 148 17.46 8.71 -10.28
C GLU A 148 16.43 9.31 -9.31
N GLU A 149 15.17 8.87 -9.39
CA GLU A 149 14.06 9.37 -8.57
C GLU A 149 13.87 8.57 -7.27
N SER A 150 14.61 7.47 -7.08
CA SER A 150 14.40 6.55 -5.96
C SER A 150 14.63 7.16 -4.56
N LYS A 151 15.32 8.30 -4.49
CA LYS A 151 15.52 9.07 -3.25
C LYS A 151 14.45 10.14 -3.04
N SER A 152 13.94 10.74 -4.11
CA SER A 152 12.91 11.80 -4.02
C SER A 152 11.50 11.22 -3.85
N ILE A 153 11.25 9.99 -4.27
CA ILE A 153 9.93 9.35 -4.10
C ILE A 153 9.49 9.21 -2.63
N THR A 154 10.44 9.24 -1.68
CA THR A 154 10.16 9.16 -0.24
C THR A 154 9.98 10.52 0.41
N GLU A 155 10.33 11.63 -0.25
CA GLU A 155 10.24 12.99 0.32
C GLU A 155 8.78 13.40 0.63
N GLY A 156 7.82 12.81 -0.08
CA GLY A 156 6.39 13.03 0.16
C GLY A 156 5.71 11.94 0.99
N LEU A 157 6.47 11.01 1.57
CA LEU A 157 5.97 9.90 2.36
C LEU A 157 6.32 10.09 3.85
N LEU A 158 5.47 9.59 4.71
CA LEU A 158 5.65 9.63 6.16
C LEU A 158 6.43 8.39 6.60
N SER A 159 7.36 8.57 7.53
CA SER A 159 7.92 7.48 8.31
C SER A 159 6.88 6.88 9.25
N ARG A 160 7.20 5.72 9.84
CA ARG A 160 6.32 5.08 10.82
C ARG A 160 5.96 6.00 11.99
N ALA A 161 6.94 6.70 12.56
CA ALA A 161 6.72 7.59 13.70
C ALA A 161 5.82 8.78 13.35
N GLU A 162 6.04 9.40 12.19
CA GLU A 162 5.20 10.51 11.71
C GLU A 162 3.77 10.05 11.43
N TYR A 163 3.61 8.85 10.86
CA TYR A 163 2.31 8.27 10.61
C TYR A 163 1.57 7.92 11.92
N GLU A 164 2.24 7.36 12.92
CA GLU A 164 1.67 7.08 14.23
C GLU A 164 1.20 8.37 14.93
N ASP A 165 1.92 9.48 14.80
CA ASP A 165 1.48 10.81 15.29
C ASP A 165 0.21 11.29 14.59
N VAL A 166 0.13 11.16 13.25
CA VAL A 166 -1.07 11.50 12.48
C VAL A 166 -2.27 10.65 12.91
N VAL A 167 -2.10 9.33 13.06
CA VAL A 167 -3.17 8.42 13.49
C VAL A 167 -3.61 8.70 14.93
N SER A 168 -2.67 9.02 15.82
CA SER A 168 -2.96 9.34 17.22
C SER A 168 -3.78 10.63 17.34
N LYS A 169 -3.42 11.67 16.58
CA LYS A 169 -4.18 12.94 16.52
C LYS A 169 -5.63 12.73 16.09
N ARG A 170 -5.84 11.96 15.01
CA ARG A 170 -7.18 11.61 14.52
C ARG A 170 -8.03 10.85 15.54
N THR A 171 -7.40 9.98 16.32
CA THR A 171 -8.08 9.19 17.36
C THR A 171 -8.40 10.06 18.59
N GLY A 172 -7.57 11.06 18.88
CA GLY A 172 -7.80 12.05 19.92
C GLY A 172 -8.94 13.03 19.60
N GLU A 173 -9.03 13.50 18.35
CA GLU A 173 -10.11 14.41 17.90
C GLU A 173 -11.49 13.73 17.83
N ASN A 174 -11.54 12.41 17.64
CA ASN A 174 -12.80 11.63 17.66
C ASN A 174 -13.39 11.41 19.07
N LYS A 175 -12.83 12.03 20.12
CA LYS A 175 -13.28 11.93 21.52
C LYS A 175 -13.95 13.21 22.08
N GLU A 176 -14.36 14.15 21.24
CA GLU A 176 -15.27 15.23 21.67
C GLU A 176 -16.71 14.98 21.21
N PRO A 177 -17.58 14.39 22.05
CA PRO A 177 -18.99 14.72 22.03
C PRO A 177 -19.19 16.01 22.85
N CYS A 178 -19.69 17.07 22.20
CA CYS A 178 -20.44 18.10 22.91
C CYS A 178 -21.89 17.62 23.12
#